data_AF-A0A923ZXG3-F1
#
_entry.id   AF-A0A923ZXG3-F1
#
_cell.length_a   1.000
_cell.length_b   1.000
_cell.length_c   1.000
_cell.angle_alpha   90.00
_cell.angle_beta   90.00
_cell.angle_gamma   90.00
#
_symmetry.space_group_name_H-M   'P 1'
#
loop_
_entity.id
_entity.type
_entity.pdbx_description
1 polymer ?
#
loop_
_entity_poly.entity_id
_entity_poly.type
_entity_poly.pdbx_seq_one_letter_code
_entity_poly.pdbx_strand_id
1 'polypeptide(L)'
;MKNLIKKTAITIAVATIVFTTACKKKVVEKENEAELITTVMLNFSNADTTFIVKYEDLDGAGGNAPTIGTINLKINKSYNVSLVLMDMSKTPAVSISDEVKAEGTDHQFFYVVSTANITVKTTDL
;
A
#
# COMPACT_ATOMS: atom_id res chain seq x y z
N MET A 1 -23.92 -60.41 21.84
CA MET A 1 -24.61 -59.36 21.03
C MET A 1 -24.85 -58.05 21.79
N LYS A 2 -25.23 -58.05 23.08
CA LYS A 2 -25.51 -56.81 23.85
C LYS A 2 -24.31 -55.85 24.02
N ASN A 3 -23.08 -56.36 24.06
CA ASN A 3 -21.86 -55.56 24.23
C ASN A 3 -21.29 -55.00 22.91
N LEU A 4 -21.77 -55.48 21.76
CA LEU A 4 -21.35 -54.99 20.44
C LEU A 4 -22.19 -53.78 20.04
N ILE A 5 -23.49 -53.80 20.37
CA ILE A 5 -24.41 -52.67 20.18
C ILE A 5 -24.00 -51.46 21.03
N LYS A 6 -23.55 -51.68 22.29
CA LYS A 6 -23.05 -50.61 23.17
C LYS A 6 -21.77 -49.93 22.65
N LYS A 7 -20.83 -50.68 22.08
CA LYS A 7 -19.60 -50.12 21.48
C LYS A 7 -19.91 -49.34 20.20
N THR A 8 -20.84 -49.84 19.37
CA THR A 8 -21.25 -49.19 18.12
C THR A 8 -22.05 -47.90 18.38
N ALA A 9 -22.90 -47.88 19.42
CA ALA A 9 -23.64 -46.67 19.81
C ALA A 9 -22.72 -45.56 20.37
N ILE A 10 -21.64 -45.93 21.05
CA ILE A 10 -20.65 -44.98 21.58
C ILE A 10 -19.75 -44.43 20.46
N THR A 11 -19.42 -45.24 19.44
CA THR A 11 -18.62 -44.77 18.29
C THR A 11 -19.40 -43.82 17.38
N ILE A 12 -20.73 -43.95 17.29
CA ILE A 12 -21.57 -43.06 16.47
C ILE A 12 -21.86 -41.71 17.17
N ALA A 13 -21.86 -41.67 18.51
CA ALA A 13 -22.11 -40.43 19.26
C ALA A 13 -20.90 -39.46 19.29
N VAL A 14 -19.68 -39.96 19.09
CA VAL A 14 -18.46 -39.11 19.08
C VAL A 14 -18.18 -38.52 17.69
N ALA A 15 -18.68 -39.14 16.62
CA ALA A 15 -18.49 -38.67 15.24
C ALA A 15 -19.37 -37.46 14.87
N THR A 16 -20.45 -37.20 15.62
CA THR A 16 -21.43 -36.13 15.31
C THR A 16 -21.10 -34.77 15.94
N ILE A 17 -20.18 -34.69 16.90
CA ILE A 17 -19.82 -33.44 17.58
C ILE A 17 -18.76 -32.61 16.81
N VAL A 18 -18.10 -33.19 15.80
CA VAL A 18 -16.99 -32.53 15.10
C VAL A 18 -17.45 -31.58 13.96
N PHE A 19 -18.75 -31.52 13.65
CA PHE A 19 -19.24 -30.76 12.47
C PHE A 19 -19.87 -29.38 12.76
N THR A 20 -19.90 -28.89 14.00
CA THR A 20 -20.68 -27.66 14.31
C THR A 20 -19.88 -26.41 14.69
N THR A 21 -18.56 -26.36 14.46
CA THR A 21 -17.74 -25.16 14.81
C THR A 21 -17.11 -24.44 13.61
N ALA A 22 -17.77 -24.42 12.46
CA ALA A 22 -17.28 -23.69 11.29
C ALA A 22 -18.33 -22.76 10.67
N CYS A 23 -19.01 -21.98 11.49
CA CYS A 23 -19.66 -20.74 11.05
C CYS A 23 -19.10 -19.57 11.85
N LYS A 24 -17.82 -19.25 11.65
CA LYS A 24 -17.40 -17.87 11.85
C LYS A 24 -18.10 -17.09 10.73
N LYS A 25 -18.96 -16.13 11.07
CA LYS A 25 -19.47 -15.17 10.09
C LYS A 25 -18.26 -14.69 9.30
N LYS A 26 -18.25 -14.90 7.99
CA LYS A 26 -17.31 -14.21 7.12
C LYS A 26 -17.51 -12.75 7.42
N VAL A 27 -16.53 -12.13 8.07
CA VAL A 27 -16.40 -10.69 8.02
C VAL A 27 -16.37 -10.42 6.53
N VAL A 28 -17.35 -9.67 6.02
CA VAL A 28 -17.22 -9.14 4.66
C VAL A 28 -16.02 -8.23 4.77
N GLU A 29 -14.85 -8.73 4.35
CA GLU A 29 -13.69 -7.88 4.18
C GLU A 29 -14.16 -6.73 3.31
N LYS A 30 -13.93 -5.50 3.78
CA LYS A 30 -14.20 -4.31 2.98
C LYS A 30 -13.50 -4.55 1.65
N GLU A 31 -14.21 -4.44 0.53
CA GLU A 31 -13.56 -4.55 -0.78
C GLU A 31 -12.37 -3.60 -0.77
N ASN A 32 -11.18 -4.11 -1.12
CA ASN A 32 -10.01 -3.26 -1.27
C ASN A 32 -10.26 -2.36 -2.49
N GLU A 33 -10.58 -1.10 -2.24
CA GLU A 33 -10.82 -0.12 -3.28
C GLU A 33 -9.46 0.31 -3.84
N ALA A 34 -9.28 0.23 -5.15
CA ALA A 34 -8.00 0.61 -5.77
C ALA A 34 -7.66 2.08 -5.46
N GLU A 35 -6.43 2.33 -5.04
CA GLU A 35 -5.99 3.65 -4.66
C GLU A 35 -5.77 4.54 -5.90
N LEU A 36 -6.47 5.67 -5.95
CA LEU A 36 -6.28 6.66 -7.01
C LEU A 36 -5.23 7.70 -6.57
N ILE A 37 -4.04 7.64 -7.16
CA ILE A 37 -2.98 8.62 -6.92
C ILE A 37 -2.92 9.58 -8.11
N THR A 38 -3.31 10.83 -7.90
CA THR A 38 -3.23 11.88 -8.93
C THR A 38 -1.97 12.73 -8.77
N THR A 39 -1.40 12.76 -7.56
CA THR A 39 -0.29 13.65 -7.24
C THR A 39 0.76 12.91 -6.42
N VAL A 40 2.01 13.01 -6.87
CA VAL A 40 3.18 12.49 -6.18
C VAL A 40 4.10 13.65 -5.82
N MET A 41 4.48 13.75 -4.54
CA MET A 41 5.40 14.77 -4.05
C MET A 41 6.63 14.11 -3.44
N LEU A 42 7.80 14.56 -3.90
CA LEU A 42 9.09 14.23 -3.32
C LEU A 42 9.61 15.44 -2.54
N ASN A 43 9.74 15.27 -1.23
CA ASN A 43 10.27 16.31 -0.35
C ASN A 43 11.76 16.06 -0.11
N PHE A 44 12.61 16.89 -0.70
CA PHE A 44 14.05 16.83 -0.54
C PHE A 44 14.48 17.69 0.62
N SER A 45 15.39 17.17 1.45
CA SER A 45 15.98 17.90 2.56
C SER A 45 17.45 17.54 2.77
N ASN A 46 18.27 18.56 3.02
CA ASN A 46 19.61 18.40 3.56
C ASN A 46 19.90 19.53 4.56
N ALA A 47 21.14 19.64 5.04
CA ALA A 47 21.51 20.67 6.02
C ALA A 47 21.34 22.11 5.52
N ASP A 48 21.37 22.33 4.20
CA ASP A 48 21.41 23.66 3.58
C ASP A 48 20.05 24.08 3.01
N THR A 49 19.24 23.13 2.54
CA THR A 49 18.09 23.38 1.67
C THR A 49 17.00 22.33 1.82
N THR A 50 15.76 22.80 1.69
CA THR A 50 14.57 21.95 1.51
C THR A 50 13.80 22.40 0.28
N PHE A 51 13.26 21.46 -0.49
CA PHE A 51 12.41 21.77 -1.64
C PHE A 51 11.52 20.57 -1.99
N ILE A 52 10.41 20.85 -2.67
CA ILE A 52 9.43 19.84 -3.08
C ILE A 52 9.41 19.77 -4.61
N VAL A 53 9.41 18.55 -5.14
CA VAL A 53 9.16 18.30 -6.56
C VAL A 53 7.87 17.51 -6.68
N LYS A 54 7.00 17.96 -7.58
CA LYS A 54 5.65 17.42 -7.75
C LYS A 54 5.47 16.84 -9.16
N TYR A 55 4.87 15.67 -9.23
CA TYR A 55 4.15 15.17 -10.40
C TYR A 55 2.64 15.30 -10.13
N GLU A 56 1.86 15.78 -11.10
CA GLU A 56 0.42 15.95 -10.96
C GLU A 56 -0.31 15.66 -12.27
N ASP A 57 -1.31 14.79 -12.18
CA ASP A 57 -2.25 14.43 -13.24
C ASP A 57 -3.65 14.24 -12.62
N LEU A 58 -4.53 15.23 -12.78
CA LEU A 58 -5.83 15.27 -12.09
C LEU A 58 -6.96 14.58 -12.88
N ASP A 59 -6.79 14.39 -14.18
CA ASP A 59 -7.79 13.79 -15.07
C ASP A 59 -7.35 12.44 -15.65
N GLY A 60 -6.07 12.09 -15.50
CA GLY A 60 -5.54 10.76 -15.77
C GLY A 60 -5.35 10.48 -17.26
N ALA A 61 -5.19 9.19 -17.58
CA ALA A 61 -4.86 8.77 -18.94
C ALA A 61 -5.90 9.22 -19.97
N GLY A 62 -5.44 9.90 -21.02
CA GLY A 62 -6.28 10.44 -22.09
C GLY A 62 -6.81 11.85 -21.84
N GLY A 63 -6.55 12.42 -20.66
CA GLY A 63 -6.81 13.81 -20.31
C GLY A 63 -5.68 14.77 -20.71
N ASN A 64 -5.47 15.79 -19.90
CA ASN A 64 -4.38 16.73 -20.08
C ASN A 64 -3.02 16.07 -19.79
N ALA A 65 -1.95 16.60 -20.38
CA ALA A 65 -0.61 16.12 -20.04
C ALA A 65 -0.30 16.42 -18.56
N PRO A 66 0.41 15.52 -17.86
CA PRO A 66 0.77 15.73 -16.47
C PRO A 66 1.73 16.92 -16.33
N THR A 67 1.63 17.61 -15.20
CA THR A 67 2.65 18.58 -14.80
C THR A 67 3.76 17.86 -14.05
N ILE A 68 5.00 17.96 -14.54
CA ILE A 68 6.17 17.30 -13.95
C ILE A 68 7.19 18.35 -13.54
N GLY A 69 7.49 18.40 -12.25
CA GLY A 69 8.54 19.26 -11.70
C GLY A 69 9.95 18.75 -11.99
N THR A 70 10.90 19.67 -12.10
CA THR A 70 12.31 19.34 -12.30
C THR A 70 13.02 19.10 -10.97
N ILE A 71 13.72 17.97 -10.85
CA ILE A 71 14.60 17.69 -9.72
C ILE A 71 15.95 18.39 -9.93
N ASN A 72 16.28 19.36 -9.07
CA ASN A 72 17.53 20.13 -9.15
C ASN A 72 18.41 19.83 -7.92
N LEU A 73 19.42 18.98 -8.11
CA LEU A 73 20.35 18.58 -7.05
C LEU A 73 21.70 19.29 -7.23
N LYS A 74 22.32 19.69 -6.12
CA LYS A 74 23.70 20.18 -6.12
C LYS A 74 24.68 19.00 -6.18
N ILE A 75 25.79 19.18 -6.90
CA ILE A 75 26.85 18.18 -7.00
C ILE A 75 27.44 17.85 -5.62
N ASN A 76 27.83 16.59 -5.41
CA ASN A 76 28.46 16.11 -4.17
C ASN A 76 27.64 16.39 -2.89
N LYS A 77 26.31 16.34 -2.98
CA LYS A 77 25.41 16.49 -1.84
C LYS A 77 24.51 15.27 -1.71
N SER A 78 24.14 14.97 -0.47
CA SER A 78 23.15 13.94 -0.13
C SER A 78 21.89 14.62 0.39
N TYR A 79 20.74 14.03 0.08
CA TYR A 79 19.43 14.52 0.47
C TYR A 79 18.64 13.38 1.09
N ASN A 80 17.97 13.65 2.22
CA ASN A 80 16.88 12.80 2.68
C ASN A 80 15.64 13.15 1.87
N VAL A 81 14.95 12.13 1.36
CA VAL A 81 13.79 12.30 0.50
C VAL A 81 12.62 11.55 1.11
N SER A 82 11.48 12.23 1.29
CA SER A 82 10.22 11.57 1.63
C SER A 82 9.22 11.65 0.48
N LEU A 83 8.38 10.62 0.37
CA LEU A 83 7.34 10.49 -0.64
C LEU A 83 5.97 10.78 0.00
N VAL A 84 5.16 11.58 -0.67
CA VAL A 84 3.75 11.81 -0.32
C VAL A 84 2.87 11.55 -1.53
N LEU A 85 1.79 10.81 -1.32
CA LEU A 85 0.82 10.38 -2.33
C LEU A 85 -0.54 10.98 -2.00
N MET A 86 -1.16 11.63 -2.99
CA MET A 86 -2.44 12.32 -2.81
C MET A 86 -3.40 12.04 -3.96
N ASP A 87 -4.70 12.07 -3.62
CA ASP A 87 -5.81 12.24 -4.54
C ASP A 87 -6.31 13.68 -4.45
N MET A 88 -5.84 14.50 -5.40
CA MET A 88 -6.21 15.90 -5.55
C MET A 88 -7.40 16.11 -6.50
N SER A 89 -7.98 15.03 -7.06
CA SER A 89 -9.23 15.12 -7.82
C SER A 89 -10.46 15.32 -6.91
N LYS A 90 -10.34 14.91 -5.64
CA LYS A 90 -11.38 15.04 -4.63
C LYS A 90 -11.37 16.42 -3.95
N THR A 91 -12.54 16.82 -3.46
CA THR A 91 -12.72 18.03 -2.63
C THR A 91 -13.44 17.66 -1.32
N PRO A 92 -12.74 17.64 -0.16
CA PRO A 92 -11.33 17.96 0.02
C PRO A 92 -10.39 16.91 -0.58
N ALA A 93 -9.16 17.31 -0.90
CA ALA A 93 -8.10 16.38 -1.32
C ALA A 93 -7.80 15.36 -0.22
N VAL A 94 -7.49 14.13 -0.63
CA VAL A 94 -7.29 13.00 0.28
C VAL A 94 -5.84 12.52 0.23
N SER A 95 -5.26 12.22 1.40
CA SER A 95 -3.96 11.57 1.50
C SER A 95 -4.11 10.08 1.20
N ILE A 96 -3.35 9.59 0.23
CA ILE A 96 -3.27 8.16 -0.12
C ILE A 96 -2.06 7.50 0.57
N SER A 97 -1.10 8.29 1.07
CA SER A 97 0.06 7.80 1.81
C SER A 97 -0.29 6.92 3.00
N ASP A 98 -1.37 7.21 3.72
CA ASP A 98 -1.73 6.47 4.93
C ASP A 98 -2.26 5.07 4.60
N GLU A 99 -3.02 4.95 3.51
CA GLU A 99 -3.56 3.67 3.01
C GLU A 99 -2.43 2.79 2.46
N VAL A 100 -1.60 3.33 1.56
CA VAL A 100 -0.43 2.62 1.02
C VAL A 100 0.52 2.16 2.12
N LYS A 101 0.68 2.96 3.19
CA LYS A 101 1.50 2.56 4.35
C LYS A 101 0.85 1.46 5.18
N ALA A 102 -0.47 1.49 5.36
CA ALA A 102 -1.20 0.43 6.05
C ALA A 102 -1.12 -0.90 5.28
N GLU A 103 -1.09 -0.82 3.95
CA GLU A 103 -0.99 -1.95 3.02
C GLU A 103 0.44 -2.20 2.53
N GLY A 104 1.46 -1.82 3.31
CA GLY A 104 2.87 -1.85 2.89
C GLY A 104 3.43 -3.23 2.51
N THR A 105 2.72 -4.33 2.78
CA THR A 105 3.09 -5.67 2.28
C THR A 105 2.72 -5.88 0.81
N ASP A 106 1.79 -5.08 0.30
CA ASP A 106 1.18 -5.22 -1.02
C ASP A 106 1.77 -4.19 -2.00
N HIS A 107 2.42 -3.14 -1.48
CA HIS A 107 3.00 -2.04 -2.24
C HIS A 107 4.53 -2.01 -2.15
N GLN A 108 5.20 -1.62 -3.24
CA GLN A 108 6.66 -1.42 -3.29
C GLN A 108 7.01 -0.26 -4.21
N PHE A 109 7.88 0.64 -3.74
CA PHE A 109 8.43 1.72 -4.56
C PHE A 109 9.76 1.31 -5.19
N PHE A 110 9.94 1.67 -6.45
CA PHE A 110 11.19 1.50 -7.20
C PHE A 110 11.67 2.86 -7.70
N TYR A 111 12.97 3.13 -7.54
CA TYR A 111 13.58 4.39 -7.95
C TYR A 111 14.60 4.12 -9.05
N VAL A 112 14.35 4.64 -10.25
CA VAL A 112 15.23 4.48 -11.41
C VAL A 112 15.76 5.84 -11.83
N VAL A 113 17.08 5.96 -11.91
CA VAL A 113 17.77 7.18 -12.36
C VAL A 113 18.24 6.97 -13.80
N SER A 114 17.80 7.83 -14.72
CA SER A 114 18.07 7.68 -16.16
C SER A 114 19.13 8.65 -16.70
N THR A 115 19.27 9.84 -16.11
CA THR A 115 20.02 10.96 -16.72
C THR A 115 21.22 11.44 -15.90
N ALA A 116 21.46 10.87 -14.71
CA ALA A 116 22.50 11.34 -13.79
C ALA A 116 23.19 10.19 -13.05
N ASN A 117 24.44 10.42 -12.64
CA ASN A 117 25.16 9.50 -11.75
C ASN A 117 24.73 9.76 -10.30
N ILE A 118 23.59 9.19 -9.90
CA ILE A 118 23.01 9.31 -8.57
C ILE A 118 22.89 7.90 -7.99
N THR A 119 23.32 7.74 -6.73
CA THR A 119 23.02 6.55 -5.94
C THR A 119 21.76 6.81 -5.13
N VAL A 120 20.77 5.93 -5.24
CA VAL A 120 19.57 5.94 -4.40
C VAL A 120 19.72 4.85 -3.34
N LYS A 121 19.48 5.21 -2.08
CA LYS A 121 19.42 4.28 -0.96
C LYS A 121 18.07 4.45 -0.26
N THR A 122 17.24 3.42 -0.30
CA THR A 122 16.04 3.32 0.53
C THR A 122 16.45 3.18 2.00
N THR A 123 15.75 3.90 2.87
CA THR A 123 16.03 3.96 4.31
C THR A 123 14.87 3.45 5.16
N ASP A 124 13.71 3.29 4.54
CA ASP A 124 12.53 2.60 5.04
C ASP A 124 12.61 1.09 4.73
N LEU A 125 11.87 0.31 5.53
CA LEU A 125 11.79 -1.16 5.48
C LEU A 125 10.43 -1.59 4.95
#